data_AF-A0A5P8W980-F1
#
_entry.id   AF-A0A5P8W980-F1
#
_cell.length_a   1.000
_cell.length_b   1.000
_cell.length_c   1.000
_cell.angle_alpha   90.00
_cell.angle_beta   90.00
_cell.angle_gamma   90.00
#
_symmetry.space_group_name_H-M   'P 1'
#
loop_
_entity.id
_entity.type
_entity.pdbx_description
1 polymer ?
#
loop_
_entity_poly.entity_id
_entity_poly.type
_entity_poly.pdbx_seq_one_letter_code
_entity_poly.pdbx_strand_id
1 'polypeptide(L)'
;MIETTRTFTPDWVSPPGDAIADLLEERDWTQAQLAERLGYTTKHISQLINGKAPINEETALKLERVMGSTAAFWLRYEAQYRAALAKKEEENRLKGWTSWLDRLPVKELMNQGVIPKCRLIDKNKPDLVKKLLQFFGVASPEDWQNYYAGMEVAFRRTRENQSDVGAISTWLRLGEIKAEQLDSPKYSKPKFEKAVREIRTLTVLPPEEFEPQMQKLCWEAGVVLVLVPSIKKAHVSGVARWLNPHKALIQLSLYGKTNDRFWFNFFHEAAHILLHDKENIFLDEWNSGESLKSEQERQADKWSREFLIPPEYEGELAKLKSETDVIDFAKGIGINPGIVVGRLQHDHLIDPSWMNGLKVKFGALAGILTSG
;
A
#
# COMPACT_ATOMS: atom_id res chain seq x y z
N MET A 1 6.33 -12.83 44.49
CA MET A 1 5.11 -13.40 43.87
C MET A 1 5.42 -13.62 42.41
N ILE A 2 5.37 -14.87 41.95
CA ILE A 2 5.65 -15.22 40.56
C ILE A 2 4.31 -15.14 39.82
N GLU A 3 4.13 -14.14 38.96
CA GLU A 3 3.03 -14.12 38.00
C GLU A 3 3.33 -15.13 36.89
N THR A 4 2.72 -16.30 36.98
CA THR A 4 2.60 -17.26 35.88
C THR A 4 1.16 -17.31 35.41
N THR A 5 0.72 -16.29 34.67
CA THR A 5 -0.44 -16.40 33.78
C THR A 5 0.05 -16.82 32.39
N ARG A 6 0.58 -18.04 32.28
CA ARG A 6 0.59 -18.72 30.97
C ARG A 6 -0.86 -19.04 30.66
N THR A 7 -1.46 -18.28 29.76
CA THR A 7 -2.79 -18.59 29.20
C THR A 7 -2.70 -19.96 28.54
N PHE A 8 -3.29 -20.98 29.16
CA PHE A 8 -3.40 -22.31 28.57
C PHE A 8 -4.34 -22.21 27.36
N THR A 9 -3.78 -22.27 26.16
CA THR A 9 -4.53 -22.38 24.90
C THR A 9 -4.40 -23.82 24.41
N PRO A 10 -5.31 -24.73 24.78
CA PRO A 10 -5.27 -26.09 24.30
C PRO A 10 -5.42 -26.13 22.77
N ASP A 11 -4.57 -26.93 22.11
CA ASP A 11 -4.60 -27.13 20.65
C ASP A 11 -5.69 -28.12 20.21
N TRP A 12 -6.41 -28.74 21.15
CA TRP A 12 -7.62 -29.50 20.87
C TRP A 12 -8.84 -28.67 21.27
N VAL A 13 -9.82 -28.56 20.38
CA VAL A 13 -11.12 -27.99 20.72
C VAL A 13 -12.15 -29.08 20.53
N SER A 14 -12.72 -29.52 21.65
CA SER A 14 -13.81 -30.49 21.66
C SER A 14 -15.09 -29.80 21.21
N PRO A 15 -15.89 -30.39 20.32
CA PRO A 15 -17.20 -29.87 19.98
C PRO A 15 -18.10 -29.78 21.22
N PRO A 16 -19.00 -28.78 21.32
CA PRO A 16 -20.00 -28.75 22.38
C PRO A 16 -20.87 -30.01 22.43
N GLY A 17 -20.98 -30.70 21.30
CA GLY A 17 -21.64 -31.99 21.19
C GLY A 17 -21.03 -33.10 22.04
N ASP A 18 -19.74 -33.08 22.33
CA ASP A 18 -19.11 -34.04 23.25
C ASP A 18 -19.64 -33.83 24.68
N ALA A 19 -19.73 -32.57 25.14
CA ALA A 19 -20.31 -32.27 26.46
C ALA A 19 -21.80 -32.64 26.54
N ILE A 20 -22.53 -32.54 25.42
CA ILE A 20 -23.91 -33.04 25.34
C ILE A 20 -23.92 -34.57 25.45
N ALA A 21 -23.00 -35.28 24.79
CA ALA A 21 -22.88 -36.72 24.88
C ALA A 21 -22.53 -37.20 26.30
N ASP A 22 -21.57 -36.55 26.95
CA ASP A 22 -21.19 -36.84 28.35
C ASP A 22 -22.41 -36.69 29.29
N LEU A 23 -23.16 -35.58 29.14
CA LEU A 23 -24.38 -35.35 29.93
C LEU A 23 -25.52 -36.33 29.61
N LEU A 24 -25.53 -36.96 28.44
CA LEU A 24 -26.48 -38.03 28.11
C LEU A 24 -26.08 -39.33 28.80
N GLU A 25 -24.79 -39.66 28.80
CA GLU A 25 -24.26 -40.83 29.51
C GLU A 25 -24.48 -40.70 31.02
N GLU A 26 -24.17 -39.55 31.63
CA GLU A 26 -24.40 -39.29 33.06
C GLU A 26 -25.87 -39.42 33.49
N ARG A 27 -26.81 -39.21 32.56
CA ARG A 27 -28.26 -39.26 32.80
C ARG A 27 -28.92 -40.56 32.31
N ASP A 28 -28.16 -41.49 31.73
CA ASP A 28 -28.67 -42.67 31.04
C ASP A 28 -29.75 -42.32 29.97
N TRP A 29 -29.54 -41.24 29.23
CA TRP A 29 -30.48 -40.78 28.18
C TRP A 29 -29.99 -41.16 26.79
N THR A 30 -30.93 -41.62 25.96
CA THR A 30 -30.71 -41.79 24.53
C THR A 30 -30.83 -40.45 23.78
N GLN A 31 -30.22 -40.35 22.60
CA GLN A 31 -30.38 -39.18 21.72
C GLN A 31 -31.85 -38.95 21.31
N ALA A 32 -32.67 -40.01 21.24
CA ALA A 32 -34.09 -39.91 20.94
C ALA A 32 -34.86 -39.22 22.08
N GLN A 33 -34.55 -39.57 23.34
CA GLN A 33 -35.14 -38.91 24.51
C GLN A 33 -34.72 -37.43 24.60
N LEU A 34 -33.47 -37.11 24.26
CA LEU A 34 -33.04 -35.71 24.19
C LEU A 34 -33.77 -34.94 23.08
N ALA A 35 -33.95 -35.56 21.91
CA ALA A 35 -34.71 -34.99 20.80
C ALA A 35 -36.14 -34.63 21.21
N GLU A 36 -36.84 -35.57 21.85
CA GLU A 36 -38.19 -35.35 22.37
C GLU A 36 -38.25 -34.18 23.36
N ARG A 37 -37.31 -34.13 24.31
CA ARG A 37 -37.25 -33.06 25.34
C ARG A 37 -36.92 -31.67 24.78
N LEU A 38 -36.07 -31.59 23.76
CA LEU A 38 -35.70 -30.31 23.12
C LEU A 38 -36.68 -29.91 22.00
N GLY A 39 -37.62 -30.79 21.62
CA GLY A 39 -38.50 -30.57 20.48
C GLY A 39 -37.75 -30.56 19.15
N TYR A 40 -36.73 -31.41 19.00
CA TYR A 40 -35.94 -31.58 17.78
C TYR A 40 -36.04 -33.01 17.25
N THR A 41 -35.63 -33.22 16.00
CA THR A 41 -35.52 -34.57 15.45
C THR A 41 -34.26 -35.27 15.99
N THR A 42 -34.28 -36.60 16.12
CA THR A 42 -33.08 -37.38 16.48
C THR A 42 -31.93 -37.13 15.51
N LYS A 43 -32.22 -36.88 14.22
CA LYS A 43 -31.22 -36.50 13.21
C LYS A 43 -30.54 -35.17 13.57
N HIS A 44 -31.29 -34.17 14.01
CA HIS A 44 -30.73 -32.89 14.42
C HIS A 44 -29.86 -33.04 15.67
N ILE A 45 -30.30 -33.81 16.68
CA ILE A 45 -29.49 -34.11 17.87
C ILE A 45 -28.19 -34.83 17.50
N SER A 46 -28.26 -35.81 16.60
CA SER A 46 -27.07 -36.49 16.08
C SER A 46 -26.12 -35.50 15.38
N GLN A 47 -26.63 -34.56 14.57
CA GLN A 47 -25.80 -33.52 13.95
C GLN A 47 -25.21 -32.55 14.98
N LEU A 48 -25.94 -32.24 16.06
CA LEU A 48 -25.49 -31.38 17.15
C LEU A 48 -24.34 -32.03 17.93
N ILE A 49 -24.50 -33.31 18.31
CA ILE A 49 -23.48 -34.11 19.01
C ILE A 49 -22.23 -34.25 18.14
N ASN A 50 -22.38 -34.48 16.84
CA ASN A 50 -21.25 -34.57 15.91
C ASN A 50 -20.64 -33.20 15.53
N GLY A 51 -21.07 -32.09 16.16
CA GLY A 51 -20.57 -30.74 15.89
C GLY A 51 -20.87 -30.20 14.49
N LYS A 52 -21.78 -30.85 13.73
CA LYS A 52 -22.20 -30.45 12.38
C LYS A 52 -23.29 -29.37 12.41
N ALA A 53 -24.27 -29.52 13.31
CA ALA A 53 -25.28 -28.49 13.55
C ALA A 53 -24.77 -27.50 14.60
N PRO A 54 -24.99 -26.19 14.43
CA PRO A 54 -24.59 -25.21 15.41
C PRO A 54 -25.57 -25.10 16.58
N ILE A 55 -25.06 -24.78 17.76
CA ILE A 55 -25.90 -24.31 18.88
C ILE A 55 -26.16 -22.82 18.67
N ASN A 56 -27.37 -22.49 18.21
CA ASN A 56 -27.85 -21.10 18.14
C ASN A 56 -28.54 -20.70 19.47
N GLU A 57 -29.06 -19.48 19.53
CA GLU A 57 -29.70 -18.92 20.73
C GLU A 57 -30.90 -19.75 21.21
N GLU A 58 -31.71 -20.25 20.28
CA GLU A 58 -32.87 -21.10 20.60
C GLU A 58 -32.41 -22.45 21.17
N THR A 59 -31.45 -23.11 20.52
CA THR A 59 -30.88 -24.37 20.98
C THR A 59 -30.22 -24.20 22.35
N ALA A 60 -29.50 -23.09 22.58
CA ALA A 60 -28.86 -22.79 23.86
C ALA A 60 -29.88 -22.62 25.00
N LEU A 61 -30.98 -21.90 24.77
CA LEU A 61 -32.05 -21.75 25.76
C LEU A 61 -32.76 -23.08 26.06
N LYS A 62 -32.94 -23.92 25.04
CA LYS A 62 -33.50 -25.27 25.23
C LYS A 62 -32.55 -26.17 26.02
N LEU A 63 -31.24 -26.13 25.71
CA LEU A 63 -30.22 -26.87 26.44
C LEU A 63 -30.10 -26.39 27.90
N GLU A 64 -30.17 -25.09 28.16
CA GLU A 64 -30.22 -24.55 29.54
C GLU A 64 -31.37 -25.18 30.35
N ARG A 65 -32.57 -25.26 29.76
CA ARG A 65 -33.75 -25.82 30.44
C ARG A 65 -33.70 -27.33 30.63
N VAL A 66 -33.15 -28.06 29.66
CA VAL A 66 -33.20 -29.54 29.63
C VAL A 66 -31.94 -30.18 30.20
N MET A 67 -30.77 -29.62 29.89
CA MET A 67 -29.46 -30.17 30.20
C MET A 67 -28.72 -29.39 31.29
N GLY A 68 -29.20 -28.19 31.65
CA GLY A 68 -28.56 -27.31 32.62
C GLY A 68 -27.47 -26.43 31.99
N SER A 69 -26.63 -25.84 32.84
CA SER A 69 -25.78 -24.69 32.49
C SER A 69 -26.61 -23.50 31.99
N THR A 70 -25.96 -22.41 31.57
CA THR A 70 -26.65 -21.24 31.03
C THR A 70 -26.59 -21.24 29.50
N ALA A 71 -27.56 -20.61 28.83
CA ALA A 71 -27.51 -20.42 27.38
C ALA A 71 -26.23 -19.68 26.95
N ALA A 72 -25.77 -18.72 27.77
CA ALA A 72 -24.51 -18.02 27.57
C ALA A 72 -23.29 -18.95 27.60
N PHE A 73 -23.29 -19.98 28.46
CA PHE A 73 -22.24 -21.00 28.47
C PHE A 73 -22.21 -21.77 27.14
N TRP A 74 -23.37 -22.28 26.70
CA TRP A 74 -23.48 -23.07 25.47
C TRP A 74 -23.07 -22.27 24.22
N LEU A 75 -23.52 -21.02 24.12
CA LEU A 75 -23.15 -20.11 23.03
C LEU A 75 -21.64 -19.81 23.01
N ARG A 76 -21.04 -19.55 24.18
CA ARG A 76 -19.59 -19.32 24.27
C ARG A 76 -18.81 -20.55 23.85
N TYR A 77 -19.24 -21.73 24.26
CA TYR A 77 -18.56 -22.98 23.92
C TYR A 77 -18.64 -23.26 22.41
N GLU A 78 -19.81 -23.06 21.80
CA GLU A 78 -19.99 -23.14 20.36
C GLU A 78 -19.13 -22.14 19.60
N ALA A 79 -19.10 -20.88 20.04
CA ALA A 79 -18.27 -19.85 19.41
C ALA A 79 -16.78 -20.22 19.43
N GLN A 80 -16.28 -20.78 20.54
CA GLN A 80 -14.90 -21.26 20.65
C GLN A 80 -14.61 -22.41 19.68
N TYR A 81 -15.51 -23.39 19.60
CA TYR A 81 -15.39 -24.51 18.67
C TYR A 81 -15.39 -24.06 17.20
N ARG A 82 -16.33 -23.20 16.82
CA ARG A 82 -16.41 -22.67 15.45
C ARG A 82 -15.20 -21.82 15.08
N ALA A 83 -14.70 -20.99 16.01
CA ALA A 83 -13.48 -20.23 15.79
C ALA A 83 -12.26 -21.14 15.56
N ALA A 84 -12.17 -22.26 16.29
CA ALA A 84 -11.09 -23.23 16.11
C ALA A 84 -11.17 -23.97 14.77
N LEU A 85 -12.37 -24.40 14.34
CA LEU A 85 -12.58 -24.97 13.02
C LEU A 85 -12.19 -23.98 11.91
N ALA A 86 -12.66 -22.74 12.01
CA ALA A 86 -12.36 -21.69 11.04
C ALA A 86 -10.85 -21.39 10.97
N LYS A 87 -10.15 -21.41 12.11
CA LYS A 87 -8.68 -21.26 12.16
C LYS A 87 -7.97 -22.39 11.41
N LYS A 88 -8.42 -23.65 11.57
CA LYS A 88 -7.84 -24.80 10.86
C LYS A 88 -8.09 -24.73 9.35
N GLU A 89 -9.28 -24.31 8.94
CA GLU A 89 -9.59 -24.06 7.52
C GLU A 89 -8.75 -22.94 6.94
N GLU A 90 -8.55 -21.86 7.71
CA GLU A 90 -7.68 -20.75 7.32
C GLU A 90 -6.22 -21.19 7.15
N GLU A 91 -5.68 -22.00 8.07
CA GLU A 91 -4.33 -22.56 7.92
C GLU A 91 -4.17 -23.37 6.62
N ASN A 92 -5.21 -24.09 6.19
CA ASN A 92 -5.21 -24.82 4.93
C ASN A 92 -5.28 -23.87 3.72
N ARG A 93 -6.09 -22.81 3.78
CA ARG A 93 -6.15 -21.77 2.74
C ARG A 93 -4.81 -21.08 2.55
N LEU A 94 -4.17 -20.65 3.63
CA LEU A 94 -2.85 -20.02 3.60
C LEU A 94 -1.77 -20.93 2.99
N LYS A 95 -1.81 -22.25 3.27
CA LYS A 95 -0.93 -23.23 2.61
C LYS A 95 -1.19 -23.32 1.09
N GLY A 96 -2.46 -23.25 0.68
CA GLY A 96 -2.86 -23.25 -0.72
C GLY A 96 -2.35 -22.03 -1.51
N TRP A 97 -2.04 -20.93 -0.84
CA TRP A 97 -1.64 -19.66 -1.45
C TRP A 97 -0.14 -19.38 -1.46
N THR A 98 0.70 -20.32 -1.01
CA THR A 98 2.14 -20.07 -0.90
C THR A 98 2.85 -19.74 -2.22
N SER A 99 2.32 -20.16 -3.37
CA SER A 99 2.84 -19.78 -4.70
C SER A 99 2.66 -18.30 -5.03
N TRP A 100 1.73 -17.60 -4.37
CA TRP A 100 1.55 -16.16 -4.53
C TRP A 100 2.80 -15.38 -4.08
N LEU A 101 3.58 -15.92 -3.14
CA LEU A 101 4.83 -15.31 -2.68
C LEU A 101 5.84 -15.08 -3.82
N ASP A 102 5.82 -15.94 -4.85
CA ASP A 102 6.75 -15.83 -6.00
C ASP A 102 6.43 -14.63 -6.90
N ARG A 103 5.22 -14.06 -6.76
CA ARG A 103 4.78 -12.87 -7.49
C ARG A 103 5.13 -11.56 -6.77
N LEU A 104 5.74 -11.62 -5.59
CA LEU A 104 5.95 -10.47 -4.71
C LEU A 104 7.44 -10.27 -4.37
N PRO A 105 7.87 -9.03 -4.10
CA PRO A 105 9.25 -8.72 -3.72
C PRO A 105 9.52 -9.04 -2.22
N VAL A 106 9.22 -10.28 -1.79
CA VAL A 106 9.25 -10.69 -0.36
C VAL A 106 10.58 -10.41 0.32
N LYS A 107 11.71 -10.71 -0.34
CA LYS A 107 13.06 -10.46 0.21
C LYS A 107 13.33 -8.97 0.39
N GLU A 108 12.86 -8.13 -0.52
CA GLU A 108 13.04 -6.68 -0.43
C GLU A 108 12.23 -6.12 0.74
N LEU A 109 10.97 -6.56 0.88
CA LEU A 109 10.10 -6.22 2.01
C LEU A 109 10.72 -6.61 3.36
N MET A 110 11.34 -7.79 3.45
CA MET A 110 12.10 -8.22 4.63
C MET A 110 13.32 -7.34 4.91
N ASN A 111 14.04 -6.93 3.87
CA ASN A 111 15.24 -6.08 4.00
C ASN A 111 14.90 -4.66 4.44
N GLN A 112 13.78 -4.13 3.94
CA GLN A 112 13.26 -2.82 4.33
C GLN A 112 12.51 -2.83 5.68
N GLY A 113 12.40 -3.98 6.34
CA GLY A 113 11.76 -4.11 7.65
C GLY A 113 10.23 -4.04 7.62
N VAL A 114 9.61 -4.06 6.43
CA VAL A 114 8.16 -4.00 6.24
C VAL A 114 7.48 -5.28 6.75
N ILE A 115 8.14 -6.42 6.55
CA ILE A 115 7.71 -7.71 7.12
C ILE A 115 8.88 -8.36 7.89
N PRO A 116 8.60 -9.18 8.92
CA PRO A 116 9.65 -9.85 9.68
C PRO A 116 10.54 -10.75 8.81
N LYS A 117 11.85 -10.69 9.06
CA LYS A 117 12.81 -11.58 8.39
C LYS A 117 12.58 -13.03 8.80
N CYS A 118 12.49 -13.93 7.82
CA CYS A 118 12.47 -15.37 8.07
C CYS A 118 13.04 -16.15 6.88
N ARG A 119 13.32 -17.45 7.10
CA ARG A 119 13.75 -18.34 6.01
C ARG A 119 12.55 -18.69 5.12
N LEU A 120 12.73 -18.62 3.80
CA LEU A 120 11.73 -19.01 2.80
C LEU A 120 11.65 -20.54 2.64
N ILE A 121 11.16 -21.21 3.67
CA ILE A 121 10.92 -22.66 3.71
C ILE A 121 9.43 -22.94 3.91
N ASP A 122 8.94 -24.11 3.51
CA ASP A 122 7.51 -24.43 3.49
C ASP A 122 6.82 -24.26 4.85
N LYS A 123 7.55 -24.50 5.95
CA LYS A 123 7.05 -24.23 7.31
C LYS A 123 6.66 -22.78 7.55
N ASN A 124 7.37 -21.81 6.96
CA ASN A 124 7.19 -20.38 7.21
C ASN A 124 6.32 -19.69 6.15
N LYS A 125 6.16 -20.28 4.96
CA LYS A 125 5.43 -19.65 3.85
C LYS A 125 3.97 -19.30 4.19
N PRO A 126 3.17 -20.14 4.88
CA PRO A 126 1.79 -19.78 5.21
C PRO A 126 1.68 -18.53 6.09
N ASP A 127 2.58 -18.36 7.06
CA ASP A 127 2.62 -17.16 7.92
C ASP A 127 3.04 -15.92 7.12
N LEU A 128 3.94 -16.06 6.13
CA LEU A 128 4.28 -14.98 5.22
C LEU A 128 3.11 -14.55 4.34
N VAL A 129 2.33 -15.51 3.82
CA VAL A 129 1.10 -15.21 3.07
C VAL A 129 0.17 -14.36 3.94
N LYS A 130 -0.09 -14.79 5.18
CA LYS A 130 -0.93 -14.04 6.12
C LYS A 130 -0.43 -12.62 6.35
N LYS A 131 0.87 -12.45 6.60
CA LYS A 131 1.50 -11.13 6.80
C LYS A 131 1.39 -10.24 5.57
N LEU A 132 1.51 -10.81 4.37
CA LEU A 132 1.37 -10.07 3.13
C LEU A 132 -0.08 -9.68 2.83
N LEU A 133 -1.05 -10.56 3.11
CA LEU A 133 -2.48 -10.21 3.07
C LEU A 133 -2.79 -9.03 4.01
N GLN A 134 -2.26 -9.06 5.23
CA GLN A 134 -2.36 -7.95 6.19
C GLN A 134 -1.68 -6.67 5.69
N PHE A 135 -0.47 -6.78 5.13
CA PHE A 135 0.26 -5.65 4.56
C PHE A 135 -0.52 -4.99 3.42
N PHE A 136 -1.06 -5.77 2.49
CA PHE A 136 -1.86 -5.27 1.37
C PHE A 136 -3.28 -4.85 1.78
N GLY A 137 -3.78 -5.26 2.95
CA GLY A 137 -5.15 -4.98 3.38
C GLY A 137 -6.20 -5.74 2.57
N VAL A 138 -5.90 -6.95 2.14
CA VAL A 138 -6.75 -7.77 1.24
C VAL A 138 -7.04 -9.14 1.85
N ALA A 139 -8.22 -9.71 1.54
CA ALA A 139 -8.66 -10.97 2.11
C ALA A 139 -8.04 -12.22 1.43
N SER A 140 -7.62 -12.10 0.17
CA SER A 140 -7.01 -13.20 -0.58
C SER A 140 -6.05 -12.71 -1.69
N PRO A 141 -5.20 -13.59 -2.26
CA PRO A 141 -4.41 -13.27 -3.45
C PRO A 141 -5.25 -12.90 -4.68
N GLU A 142 -6.48 -13.41 -4.77
CA GLU A 142 -7.41 -13.07 -5.85
C GLU A 142 -7.95 -11.64 -5.66
N ASP A 143 -8.29 -11.25 -4.43
CA ASP A 143 -8.69 -9.86 -4.13
C ASP A 143 -7.54 -8.88 -4.37
N TRP A 144 -6.30 -9.28 -4.01
CA TRP A 144 -5.10 -8.53 -4.38
C TRP A 144 -4.99 -8.35 -5.89
N GLN A 145 -5.17 -9.44 -6.65
CA GLN A 145 -5.16 -9.37 -8.11
C GLN A 145 -6.26 -8.45 -8.60
N ASN A 146 -7.50 -8.59 -8.15
CA ASN A 146 -8.62 -7.77 -8.63
C ASN A 146 -8.45 -6.28 -8.31
N TYR A 147 -7.97 -5.97 -7.11
CA TYR A 147 -7.73 -4.59 -6.67
C TYR A 147 -6.61 -3.92 -7.48
N TYR A 148 -5.47 -4.60 -7.65
CA TYR A 148 -4.30 -4.04 -8.33
C TYR A 148 -4.28 -4.30 -9.86
N ALA A 149 -5.04 -5.25 -10.41
CA ALA A 149 -5.13 -5.52 -11.85
C ALA A 149 -5.85 -4.42 -12.62
N GLY A 150 -6.82 -3.74 -12.00
CA GLY A 150 -7.41 -2.53 -12.58
C GLY A 150 -6.36 -1.43 -12.78
N MET A 151 -5.41 -1.33 -11.85
CA MET A 151 -4.26 -0.43 -11.95
C MET A 151 -3.21 -0.96 -12.96
N GLU A 152 -3.12 -2.28 -13.15
CA GLU A 152 -2.26 -2.95 -14.12
C GLU A 152 -2.53 -2.56 -15.58
N VAL A 153 -3.79 -2.30 -15.95
CA VAL A 153 -4.10 -1.79 -17.29
C VAL A 153 -3.55 -0.38 -17.49
N ALA A 154 -3.55 0.47 -16.45
CA ALA A 154 -2.88 1.77 -16.48
C ALA A 154 -1.35 1.60 -16.54
N PHE A 155 -0.76 0.65 -15.80
CA PHE A 155 0.68 0.33 -15.82
C PHE A 155 1.16 -0.27 -17.16
N ARG A 156 0.35 -1.09 -17.84
CA ARG A 156 0.71 -1.77 -19.10
C ARG A 156 0.54 -0.86 -20.33
N ARG A 157 -0.29 0.17 -20.25
CA ARG A 157 -0.43 1.17 -21.33
C ARG A 157 0.87 1.93 -21.62
N THR A 158 1.80 2.00 -20.66
CA THR A 158 3.09 2.68 -20.77
C THR A 158 4.28 1.76 -21.05
N ARG A 159 4.13 0.42 -21.00
CA ARG A 159 5.20 -0.55 -21.32
C ARG A 159 4.72 -1.82 -22.02
N GLU A 160 5.37 -2.14 -23.13
CA GLU A 160 5.11 -3.39 -23.86
C GLU A 160 5.68 -4.67 -23.22
N ASN A 161 6.51 -4.66 -22.15
CA ASN A 161 7.03 -5.95 -21.64
C ASN A 161 7.61 -6.11 -20.20
N GLN A 162 7.55 -5.15 -19.26
CA GLN A 162 8.23 -5.35 -17.93
C GLN A 162 7.60 -4.62 -16.72
N SER A 163 6.27 -4.63 -16.54
CA SER A 163 5.68 -4.19 -15.27
C SER A 163 5.53 -5.37 -14.31
N ASP A 164 6.38 -5.41 -13.28
CA ASP A 164 6.25 -6.37 -12.18
C ASP A 164 5.14 -5.88 -11.24
N VAL A 165 3.93 -6.41 -11.43
CA VAL A 165 2.72 -6.04 -10.66
C VAL A 165 2.98 -6.12 -9.16
N GLY A 166 3.72 -7.14 -8.71
CA GLY A 166 4.06 -7.30 -7.30
C GLY A 166 4.94 -6.17 -6.80
N ALA A 167 5.96 -5.79 -7.57
CA ALA A 167 6.83 -4.68 -7.21
C ALA A 167 6.07 -3.34 -7.18
N ILE A 168 5.22 -3.09 -8.18
CA ILE A 168 4.45 -1.85 -8.31
C ILE A 168 3.40 -1.75 -7.20
N SER A 169 2.57 -2.79 -7.00
CA SER A 169 1.55 -2.81 -5.94
C SER A 169 2.19 -2.66 -4.56
N THR A 170 3.36 -3.27 -4.35
CA THR A 170 4.12 -3.13 -3.10
C THR A 170 4.51 -1.67 -2.86
N TRP A 171 5.08 -1.02 -3.88
CA TRP A 171 5.49 0.37 -3.75
C TRP A 171 4.28 1.27 -3.49
N LEU A 172 3.17 1.06 -4.18
CA LEU A 172 1.94 1.82 -3.97
C LEU A 172 1.38 1.65 -2.56
N ARG A 173 1.33 0.40 -2.07
CA ARG A 173 0.85 0.11 -0.71
C ARG A 173 1.71 0.76 0.37
N LEU A 174 3.03 0.82 0.18
CA LEU A 174 3.92 1.54 1.09
C LEU A 174 3.57 3.05 1.18
N GLY A 175 3.18 3.66 0.05
CA GLY A 175 2.73 5.05 0.05
C GLY A 175 1.36 5.23 0.70
N GLU A 176 0.42 4.29 0.49
CA GLU A 176 -0.88 4.27 1.17
C GLU A 176 -0.72 4.21 2.68
N ILE A 177 0.04 3.24 3.21
CA ILE A 177 0.25 3.07 4.65
C ILE A 177 0.84 4.34 5.27
N LYS A 178 1.81 4.98 4.60
CA LYS A 178 2.35 6.27 5.06
C LYS A 178 1.30 7.38 5.03
N ALA A 179 0.48 7.44 3.98
CA ALA A 179 -0.54 8.47 3.85
C ALA A 179 -1.73 8.27 4.82
N GLU A 180 -2.01 7.02 5.23
CA GLU A 180 -3.01 6.66 6.25
C GLU A 180 -2.63 7.21 7.64
N GLN A 181 -1.33 7.34 7.93
CA GLN A 181 -0.82 7.91 9.19
C GLN A 181 -0.88 9.44 9.25
N LEU A 182 -1.12 10.10 8.12
CA LEU A 182 -1.12 11.55 7.99
C LEU A 182 -2.55 12.05 7.83
N ASP A 183 -3.02 12.90 8.75
CA ASP A 183 -4.24 13.66 8.52
C ASP A 183 -4.00 14.73 7.43
N SER A 184 -5.05 15.26 6.81
CA SER A 184 -4.94 16.40 5.88
C SER A 184 -6.25 17.16 5.77
N PRO A 185 -6.21 18.50 5.63
CA PRO A 185 -7.40 19.27 5.29
C PRO A 185 -7.98 18.85 3.94
N LYS A 186 -9.23 19.27 3.66
CA LYS A 186 -9.84 19.05 2.34
C LYS A 186 -9.02 19.75 1.24
N TYR A 187 -8.83 19.07 0.13
CA TYR A 187 -8.14 19.60 -1.04
C TYR A 187 -8.70 20.96 -1.49
N SER A 188 -7.78 21.88 -1.78
CA SER A 188 -8.10 23.19 -2.33
C SER A 188 -7.17 23.51 -3.50
N LYS A 189 -7.73 23.49 -4.73
CA LYS A 189 -6.98 23.81 -5.95
C LYS A 189 -6.27 25.16 -5.88
N PRO A 190 -6.89 26.29 -5.45
CA PRO A 190 -6.19 27.56 -5.34
C PRO A 190 -5.02 27.55 -4.34
N LYS A 191 -5.16 26.82 -3.23
CA LYS A 191 -4.06 26.65 -2.27
C LYS A 191 -2.94 25.81 -2.87
N PHE A 192 -3.27 24.75 -3.61
CA PHE A 192 -2.27 23.89 -4.23
C PHE A 192 -1.52 24.63 -5.35
N GLU A 193 -2.21 25.42 -6.18
CA GLU A 193 -1.56 26.28 -7.18
C GLU A 193 -0.58 27.27 -6.53
N LYS A 194 -0.93 27.86 -5.39
CA LYS A 194 -0.01 28.70 -4.61
C LYS A 194 1.16 27.89 -4.06
N ALA A 195 0.89 26.74 -3.44
CA ALA A 195 1.89 25.86 -2.88
C ALA A 195 2.93 25.44 -3.93
N VAL A 196 2.50 25.05 -5.13
CA VAL A 196 3.41 24.58 -6.17
C VAL A 196 4.30 25.72 -6.71
N ARG A 197 3.82 26.97 -6.74
CA ARG A 197 4.66 28.15 -7.04
C ARG A 197 5.72 28.40 -5.97
N GLU A 198 5.35 28.22 -4.70
CA GLU A 198 6.28 28.36 -3.58
C GLU A 198 7.30 27.21 -3.58
N ILE A 199 6.87 25.97 -3.83
CA ILE A 199 7.76 24.80 -3.93
C ILE A 199 8.82 24.96 -5.02
N ARG A 200 8.51 25.64 -6.14
CA ARG A 200 9.49 25.93 -7.20
C ARG A 200 10.68 26.73 -6.68
N THR A 201 10.48 27.63 -5.73
CA THR A 201 11.57 28.43 -5.14
C THR A 201 12.45 27.59 -4.21
N LEU A 202 11.93 26.49 -3.67
CA LEU A 202 12.68 25.58 -2.80
C LEU A 202 13.72 24.73 -3.54
N THR A 203 13.71 24.73 -4.88
CA THR A 203 14.61 23.88 -5.68
C THR A 203 16.09 24.14 -5.43
N VAL A 204 16.45 25.36 -5.01
CA VAL A 204 17.82 25.77 -4.69
C VAL A 204 18.29 25.36 -3.29
N LEU A 205 17.36 24.95 -2.42
CA LEU A 205 17.66 24.56 -1.04
C LEU A 205 18.16 23.11 -0.97
N PRO A 206 18.89 22.75 0.10
CA PRO A 206 19.25 21.37 0.33
C PRO A 206 18.05 20.53 0.84
N PRO A 207 18.10 19.20 0.70
CA PRO A 207 17.00 18.31 1.06
C PRO A 207 16.42 18.45 2.47
N GLU A 208 17.29 18.60 3.46
CA GLU A 208 16.92 18.82 4.86
C GLU A 208 16.08 20.07 5.10
N GLU A 209 16.16 21.05 4.20
CA GLU A 209 15.40 22.30 4.26
C GLU A 209 14.15 22.27 3.38
N PHE A 210 14.24 21.78 2.14
CA PHE A 210 13.09 21.80 1.24
C PHE A 210 12.06 20.72 1.56
N GLU A 211 12.47 19.52 2.01
CA GLU A 211 11.55 18.39 2.16
C GLU A 211 10.44 18.69 3.19
N PRO A 212 10.74 19.18 4.42
CA PRO A 212 9.71 19.51 5.40
C PRO A 212 8.80 20.64 4.92
N GLN A 213 9.35 21.63 4.21
CA GLN A 213 8.58 22.75 3.67
C GLN A 213 7.63 22.29 2.54
N MET A 214 8.12 21.44 1.64
CA MET A 214 7.35 20.87 0.55
C MET A 214 6.19 20.04 1.08
N GLN A 215 6.44 19.16 2.07
CA GLN A 215 5.41 18.38 2.75
C GLN A 215 4.35 19.29 3.40
N LYS A 216 4.78 20.34 4.10
CA LYS A 216 3.87 21.30 4.74
C LYS A 216 3.00 22.04 3.72
N LEU A 217 3.58 22.56 2.65
CA LEU A 217 2.87 23.31 1.61
C LEU A 217 1.84 22.44 0.88
N CYS A 218 2.20 21.19 0.56
CA CYS A 218 1.26 20.21 0.02
C CYS A 218 0.13 19.93 1.03
N TRP A 219 0.49 19.69 2.29
CA TRP A 219 -0.46 19.36 3.35
C TRP A 219 -1.51 20.46 3.57
N GLU A 220 -1.10 21.74 3.62
CA GLU A 220 -2.01 22.88 3.79
C GLU A 220 -3.03 23.02 2.65
N ALA A 221 -2.69 22.48 1.47
CA ALA A 221 -3.54 22.43 0.30
C ALA A 221 -4.40 21.16 0.21
N GLY A 222 -4.28 20.22 1.16
CA GLY A 222 -4.98 18.93 1.17
C GLY A 222 -4.37 17.89 0.22
N VAL A 223 -3.07 18.01 -0.06
CA VAL A 223 -2.26 17.03 -0.81
C VAL A 223 -1.26 16.39 0.16
N VAL A 224 -1.35 15.08 0.33
CA VAL A 224 -0.34 14.34 1.10
C VAL A 224 0.83 14.00 0.17
N LEU A 225 2.03 14.41 0.56
CA LEU A 225 3.26 14.08 -0.15
C LEU A 225 4.03 13.04 0.65
N VAL A 226 4.31 11.89 0.04
CA VAL A 226 5.11 10.83 0.66
C VAL A 226 6.31 10.45 -0.20
N LEU A 227 7.45 10.28 0.45
CA LEU A 227 8.67 9.80 -0.18
C LEU A 227 8.88 8.35 0.21
N VAL A 228 8.88 7.45 -0.77
CA VAL A 228 8.93 5.99 -0.56
C VAL A 228 10.14 5.42 -1.29
N PRO A 229 11.01 4.64 -0.62
CA PRO A 229 12.11 3.95 -1.28
C PRO A 229 11.62 3.15 -2.49
N SER A 230 12.38 3.14 -3.58
CA SER A 230 11.98 2.36 -4.75
C SER A 230 12.02 0.86 -4.44
N ILE A 231 11.09 0.12 -5.05
CA ILE A 231 11.14 -1.34 -5.08
C ILE A 231 11.81 -1.77 -6.38
N LYS A 232 12.77 -2.69 -6.30
CA LYS A 232 13.42 -3.25 -7.49
C LYS A 232 12.36 -3.80 -8.44
N LYS A 233 12.52 -3.54 -9.74
CA LYS A 233 11.58 -3.91 -10.81
C LYS A 233 10.23 -3.18 -10.82
N ALA A 234 9.93 -2.31 -9.85
CA ALA A 234 8.76 -1.45 -9.97
C ALA A 234 8.95 -0.44 -11.11
N HIS A 235 10.16 0.10 -11.24
CA HIS A 235 10.52 1.12 -12.24
C HIS A 235 9.59 2.35 -12.27
N VAL A 236 8.89 2.63 -11.16
CA VAL A 236 8.00 3.79 -11.01
C VAL A 236 8.75 4.93 -10.36
N SER A 237 8.56 6.10 -10.94
CA SER A 237 9.25 7.33 -10.57
C SER A 237 8.39 8.15 -9.60
N GLY A 238 7.09 8.19 -9.84
CA GLY A 238 6.10 8.98 -9.15
C GLY A 238 4.70 8.44 -9.42
N VAL A 239 3.75 8.83 -8.56
CA VAL A 239 2.33 8.57 -8.75
C VAL A 239 1.52 9.67 -8.08
N ALA A 240 0.51 10.15 -8.80
CA ALA A 240 -0.52 11.04 -8.31
C ALA A 240 -1.86 10.31 -8.33
N ARG A 241 -2.53 10.25 -7.17
CA ARG A 241 -3.86 9.65 -7.06
C ARG A 241 -4.70 10.25 -5.95
N TRP A 242 -6.01 10.09 -6.05
CA TRP A 242 -6.94 10.47 -5.00
C TRP A 242 -7.19 9.29 -4.07
N LEU A 243 -6.91 9.45 -2.77
CA LEU A 243 -7.20 8.42 -1.76
C LEU A 243 -8.69 8.41 -1.40
N ASN A 244 -9.35 9.56 -1.54
CA ASN A 244 -10.79 9.75 -1.41
C ASN A 244 -11.16 11.08 -2.13
N PRO A 245 -12.45 11.45 -2.24
CA PRO A 245 -12.87 12.65 -2.98
C PRO A 245 -12.26 13.99 -2.52
N HIS A 246 -11.64 14.04 -1.34
CA HIS A 246 -11.10 15.25 -0.73
C HIS A 246 -9.61 15.20 -0.42
N LYS A 247 -8.93 14.06 -0.61
CA LYS A 247 -7.52 13.87 -0.25
C LYS A 247 -6.73 13.33 -1.44
N ALA A 248 -5.82 14.15 -1.94
CA ALA A 248 -4.87 13.76 -2.98
C ALA A 248 -3.58 13.22 -2.34
N LEU A 249 -2.91 12.31 -3.04
CA LEU A 249 -1.62 11.74 -2.69
C LEU A 249 -0.67 11.95 -3.86
N ILE A 250 0.50 12.52 -3.57
CA ILE A 250 1.68 12.48 -4.42
C ILE A 250 2.69 11.57 -3.73
N GLN A 251 3.12 10.52 -4.40
CA GLN A 251 4.10 9.58 -3.89
C GLN A 251 5.30 9.54 -4.85
N LEU A 252 6.50 9.80 -4.35
CA LEU A 252 7.71 9.85 -5.16
C LEU A 252 8.77 8.85 -4.69
N SER A 253 9.55 8.32 -5.63
CA SER A 253 10.71 7.49 -5.34
C SER A 253 11.98 8.34 -5.23
N LEU A 254 12.71 8.19 -4.11
CA LEU A 254 13.94 8.94 -3.81
C LEU A 254 15.22 8.26 -4.31
N TYR A 255 15.21 6.96 -4.55
CA TYR A 255 16.46 6.21 -4.72
C TYR A 255 17.08 6.38 -6.11
N GLY A 256 18.34 6.81 -6.14
CA GLY A 256 19.17 6.83 -7.36
C GLY A 256 18.87 7.98 -8.34
N LYS A 257 18.00 8.93 -7.96
CA LYS A 257 17.65 10.07 -8.81
C LYS A 257 18.52 11.29 -8.50
N THR A 258 18.82 12.03 -9.56
CA THR A 258 19.38 13.37 -9.48
C THR A 258 18.27 14.40 -9.27
N ASN A 259 18.63 15.56 -8.74
CA ASN A 259 17.72 16.65 -8.39
C ASN A 259 16.82 17.11 -9.55
N ASP A 260 17.33 17.18 -10.77
CA ASP A 260 16.55 17.47 -11.98
C ASP A 260 15.36 16.52 -12.15
N ARG A 261 15.60 15.21 -11.99
CA ARG A 261 14.57 14.17 -12.11
C ARG A 261 13.58 14.24 -10.97
N PHE A 262 14.05 14.44 -9.75
CA PHE A 262 13.17 14.58 -8.59
C PHE A 262 12.18 15.73 -8.77
N TRP A 263 12.69 16.90 -9.12
CA TRP A 263 11.87 18.10 -9.29
C TRP A 263 10.90 17.95 -10.47
N PHE A 264 11.38 17.49 -11.63
CA PHE A 264 10.51 17.25 -12.78
C PHE A 264 9.34 16.31 -12.42
N ASN A 265 9.62 15.21 -11.73
CA ASN A 265 8.59 14.25 -11.34
C ASN A 265 7.60 14.86 -10.34
N PHE A 266 8.07 15.61 -9.35
CA PHE A 266 7.15 16.29 -8.43
C PHE A 266 6.17 17.22 -9.18
N PHE A 267 6.68 18.06 -10.09
CA PHE A 267 5.83 18.97 -10.85
C PHE A 267 4.93 18.25 -11.86
N HIS A 268 5.39 17.13 -12.42
CA HIS A 268 4.57 16.24 -13.25
C HIS A 268 3.40 15.66 -12.44
N GLU A 269 3.65 15.09 -11.26
CA GLU A 269 2.59 14.59 -10.37
C GLU A 269 1.65 15.70 -9.90
N ALA A 270 2.19 16.89 -9.61
CA ALA A 270 1.38 18.06 -9.28
C ALA A 270 0.46 18.48 -10.45
N ALA A 271 0.94 18.38 -11.69
CA ALA A 271 0.14 18.64 -12.89
C ALA A 271 -1.06 17.69 -12.96
N HIS A 272 -0.88 16.40 -12.67
CA HIS A 272 -2.00 15.45 -12.63
C HIS A 272 -3.08 15.84 -11.64
N ILE A 273 -2.71 16.31 -10.45
CA ILE A 273 -3.67 16.78 -9.44
C ILE A 273 -4.36 18.10 -9.85
N LEU A 274 -3.67 18.98 -10.60
CA LEU A 274 -4.19 20.30 -10.99
C LEU A 274 -5.05 20.28 -12.26
N LEU A 275 -4.66 19.47 -13.24
CA LEU A 275 -5.21 19.51 -14.61
C LEU A 275 -6.23 18.41 -14.88
N HIS A 276 -6.18 17.29 -14.17
CA HIS A 276 -6.96 16.10 -14.50
C HIS A 276 -7.97 15.71 -13.41
N ASP A 277 -9.02 14.99 -13.81
CA ASP A 277 -10.11 14.58 -12.93
C ASP A 277 -9.71 13.54 -11.87
N LYS A 278 -10.50 13.50 -10.80
CA LYS A 278 -10.21 12.72 -9.57
C LYS A 278 -10.30 11.21 -9.71
N GLU A 279 -10.91 10.71 -10.78
CA GLU A 279 -11.21 9.29 -10.96
C GLU A 279 -10.03 8.47 -11.49
N ASN A 280 -8.90 9.12 -11.79
CA ASN A 280 -7.77 8.48 -12.44
C ASN A 280 -6.54 8.37 -11.51
N ILE A 281 -5.85 7.24 -11.63
CA ILE A 281 -4.53 6.99 -11.02
C ILE A 281 -3.50 7.19 -12.12
N PHE A 282 -2.57 8.12 -11.93
CA PHE A 282 -1.56 8.50 -12.92
C PHE A 282 -0.16 8.10 -12.45
N LEU A 283 0.64 7.51 -13.35
CA LEU A 283 1.89 6.83 -13.00
C LEU A 283 2.96 7.17 -14.02
N ASP A 284 4.02 7.81 -13.54
CA ASP A 284 5.13 8.23 -14.40
C ASP A 284 6.29 7.21 -14.45
N GLU A 285 6.89 7.10 -15.63
CA GLU A 285 8.03 6.25 -15.94
C GLU A 285 9.20 7.00 -16.59
N TRP A 286 10.42 6.61 -16.20
CA TRP A 286 11.63 7.28 -16.62
C TRP A 286 12.13 6.95 -18.05
N ASN A 287 11.52 6.01 -18.80
CA ASN A 287 12.13 5.47 -20.04
C ASN A 287 11.15 4.98 -21.12
N SER A 288 9.90 5.44 -21.15
CA SER A 288 8.96 5.03 -22.21
C SER A 288 9.24 5.80 -23.51
N GLY A 289 9.57 5.05 -24.58
CA GLY A 289 9.57 5.58 -25.94
C GLY A 289 8.17 6.10 -26.34
N GLU A 290 8.10 6.93 -27.37
CA GLU A 290 6.93 7.73 -27.80
C GLU A 290 5.62 6.96 -28.11
N SER A 291 5.61 5.63 -28.00
CA SER A 291 4.45 4.80 -28.32
C SER A 291 3.36 4.92 -27.23
N LEU A 292 2.30 5.68 -27.56
CA LEU A 292 1.01 5.78 -26.86
C LEU A 292 1.01 6.44 -25.46
N LYS A 293 1.75 7.53 -25.25
CA LYS A 293 1.43 8.44 -24.13
C LYS A 293 -0.01 8.95 -24.25
N SER A 294 -0.77 8.88 -23.17
CA SER A 294 -2.11 9.47 -23.11
C SER A 294 -2.03 11.00 -23.27
N GLU A 295 -3.14 11.64 -23.61
CA GLU A 295 -3.18 13.10 -23.69
C GLU A 295 -2.85 13.74 -22.33
N GLN A 296 -3.29 13.12 -21.24
CA GLN A 296 -3.01 13.55 -19.88
C GLN A 296 -1.50 13.53 -19.56
N GLU A 297 -0.78 12.47 -19.94
CA GLU A 297 0.68 12.40 -19.75
C GLU A 297 1.41 13.50 -20.54
N ARG A 298 0.98 13.79 -21.77
CA ARG A 298 1.55 14.89 -22.56
C ARG A 298 1.31 16.25 -21.91
N GLN A 299 0.10 16.46 -21.36
CA GLN A 299 -0.25 17.69 -20.66
C GLN A 299 0.57 17.87 -19.38
N ALA A 300 0.75 16.81 -18.59
CA ALA A 300 1.56 16.83 -17.38
C ALA A 300 3.05 17.10 -17.68
N ASP A 301 3.61 16.41 -18.68
CA ASP A 301 4.99 16.64 -19.14
C ASP A 301 5.20 18.08 -19.60
N LYS A 302 4.31 18.59 -20.46
CA LYS A 302 4.38 19.96 -20.96
C LYS A 302 4.29 20.96 -19.81
N TRP A 303 3.30 20.77 -18.92
CA TRP A 303 3.10 21.65 -17.78
C TRP A 303 4.32 21.69 -16.87
N SER A 304 4.90 20.53 -16.53
CA SER A 304 6.11 20.46 -15.71
C SER A 304 7.30 21.16 -16.37
N ARG A 305 7.50 20.93 -17.68
CA ARG A 305 8.60 21.56 -18.44
C ARG A 305 8.46 23.08 -18.50
N GLU A 306 7.26 23.60 -18.74
CA GLU A 306 6.98 25.05 -18.81
C GLU A 306 6.92 25.71 -17.43
N PHE A 307 6.49 25.00 -16.39
CA PHE A 307 6.40 25.55 -15.04
C PHE A 307 7.79 25.73 -14.40
N LEU A 308 8.68 24.76 -14.61
CA LEU A 308 10.07 24.84 -14.13
C LEU A 308 10.85 25.92 -14.88
N ILE A 309 10.80 25.92 -16.21
CA ILE A 309 11.47 26.89 -17.07
C ILE A 309 10.43 27.50 -18.01
N PRO A 310 9.92 28.70 -17.70
CA PRO A 310 8.88 29.36 -18.50
C PRO A 310 9.26 29.56 -19.97
N PRO A 311 8.28 29.51 -20.91
CA PRO A 311 8.54 29.60 -22.34
C PRO A 311 9.30 30.86 -22.79
N GLU A 312 9.17 31.97 -22.06
CA GLU A 312 9.90 33.21 -22.34
C GLU A 312 11.43 33.06 -22.27
N TYR A 313 11.92 32.01 -21.59
CA TYR A 313 13.35 31.72 -21.47
C TYR A 313 13.87 30.71 -22.52
N GLU A 314 13.03 30.15 -23.39
CA GLU A 314 13.48 29.13 -24.38
C GLU A 314 14.58 29.66 -25.32
N GLY A 315 14.50 30.92 -25.73
CA GLY A 315 15.50 31.55 -26.60
C GLY A 315 16.85 31.78 -25.92
N GLU A 316 16.87 31.95 -24.60
CA GLU A 316 18.09 32.06 -23.80
C GLU A 316 18.68 30.67 -23.51
N LEU A 317 17.81 29.70 -23.20
CA LEU A 317 18.17 28.31 -22.94
C LEU A 317 18.99 27.69 -24.09
N ALA A 318 18.59 27.94 -25.35
CA ALA A 318 19.30 27.43 -26.53
C ALA A 318 20.75 27.94 -26.68
N LYS A 319 21.08 29.06 -26.01
CA LYS A 319 22.39 29.72 -26.08
C LYS A 319 23.37 29.26 -24.99
N LEU A 320 22.91 28.54 -23.97
CA LEU A 320 23.77 28.08 -22.89
C LEU A 320 24.74 27.01 -23.41
N LYS A 321 26.06 27.23 -23.24
CA LYS A 321 27.10 26.31 -23.75
C LYS A 321 28.14 25.91 -22.71
N SER A 322 28.17 26.59 -21.56
CA SER A 322 29.09 26.28 -20.44
C SER A 322 28.36 26.07 -19.12
N GLU A 323 29.04 25.45 -18.14
CA GLU A 323 28.51 25.31 -16.78
C GLU A 323 28.25 26.68 -16.13
N THR A 324 29.11 27.67 -16.40
CA THR A 324 28.93 29.04 -15.91
C THR A 324 27.65 29.68 -16.46
N ASP A 325 27.39 29.55 -17.76
CA ASP A 325 26.14 30.07 -18.35
C ASP A 325 24.91 29.45 -17.70
N VAL A 326 24.96 28.13 -17.45
CA VAL A 326 23.86 27.39 -16.81
C VAL A 326 23.64 27.86 -15.38
N ILE A 327 24.71 28.05 -14.61
CA ILE A 327 24.64 28.55 -13.22
C ILE A 327 24.03 29.95 -13.19
N ASP A 328 24.51 30.86 -14.05
CA ASP A 328 24.05 32.24 -14.09
C ASP A 328 22.58 32.33 -14.53
N PHE A 329 22.19 31.57 -15.55
CA PHE A 329 20.81 31.44 -16.00
C PHE A 329 19.89 30.91 -14.88
N ALA A 330 20.29 29.80 -14.23
CA ALA A 330 19.52 29.19 -13.16
C ALA A 330 19.31 30.15 -11.98
N LYS A 331 20.36 30.91 -11.63
CA LYS A 331 20.29 31.97 -10.62
C LYS A 331 19.34 33.10 -11.03
N GLY A 332 19.35 33.50 -12.30
CA GLY A 332 18.46 34.53 -12.84
C GLY A 332 16.97 34.19 -12.71
N ILE A 333 16.60 32.91 -12.85
CA ILE A 333 15.20 32.44 -12.78
C ILE A 333 14.83 31.75 -11.45
N GLY A 334 15.78 31.71 -10.51
CA GLY A 334 15.60 31.20 -9.16
C GLY A 334 15.36 29.69 -9.06
N ILE A 335 16.07 28.87 -9.84
CA ILE A 335 15.99 27.40 -9.76
C ILE A 335 17.38 26.75 -9.63
N ASN A 336 17.40 25.46 -9.31
CA ASN A 336 18.65 24.70 -9.26
C ASN A 336 19.26 24.51 -10.68
N PRO A 337 20.58 24.71 -10.87
CA PRO A 337 21.23 24.50 -12.17
C PRO A 337 21.09 23.08 -12.71
N GLY A 338 20.99 22.07 -11.84
CA GLY A 338 20.74 20.70 -12.25
C GLY A 338 19.47 20.54 -13.09
N ILE A 339 18.40 21.28 -12.76
CA ILE A 339 17.12 21.27 -13.51
C ILE A 339 17.32 21.80 -14.93
N VAL A 340 18.10 22.88 -15.08
CA VAL A 340 18.44 23.45 -16.39
C VAL A 340 19.23 22.45 -17.22
N VAL A 341 20.24 21.80 -16.64
CA VAL A 341 20.98 20.72 -17.33
C VAL A 341 20.04 19.58 -17.74
N GLY A 342 19.14 19.16 -16.85
CA GLY A 342 18.14 18.14 -17.14
C GLY A 342 17.29 18.50 -18.36
N ARG A 343 16.83 19.75 -18.43
CA ARG A 343 16.09 20.26 -19.58
C ARG A 343 16.90 20.31 -20.87
N LEU A 344 18.12 20.82 -20.83
CA LEU A 344 19.00 20.90 -22.00
C LEU A 344 19.30 19.51 -22.58
N GLN A 345 19.53 18.52 -21.73
CA GLN A 345 19.77 17.14 -22.14
C GLN A 345 18.51 16.47 -22.71
N HIS A 346 17.36 16.69 -22.08
CA HIS A 346 16.07 16.15 -22.54
C HIS A 346 15.68 16.71 -23.91
N ASP A 347 15.88 18.01 -24.12
CA ASP A 347 15.59 18.67 -25.40
C ASP A 347 16.69 18.46 -26.46
N HIS A 348 17.68 17.61 -26.18
CA HIS A 348 18.82 17.32 -27.06
C HIS A 348 19.65 18.56 -27.48
N LEU A 349 19.66 19.60 -26.64
CA LEU A 349 20.44 20.83 -26.87
C LEU A 349 21.91 20.65 -26.45
N ILE A 350 22.18 19.70 -25.55
CA ILE A 350 23.51 19.24 -25.15
C ILE A 350 23.52 17.71 -25.02
N ASP A 351 24.71 17.11 -25.04
CA ASP A 351 24.87 15.66 -24.87
C ASP A 351 24.47 15.22 -23.44
N PRO A 352 23.80 14.06 -23.27
CA PRO A 352 23.42 13.54 -21.94
C PRO A 352 24.58 13.34 -20.96
N SER A 353 25.83 13.23 -21.44
CA SER A 353 27.03 13.13 -20.60
C SER A 353 27.54 14.49 -20.08
N TRP A 354 27.12 15.60 -20.69
CA TRP A 354 27.64 16.94 -20.39
C TRP A 354 27.04 17.54 -19.12
N MET A 355 27.88 18.29 -18.38
CA MET A 355 27.51 19.10 -17.21
C MET A 355 26.82 18.35 -16.07
N ASN A 356 26.98 17.02 -16.01
CA ASN A 356 26.40 16.19 -14.97
C ASN A 356 26.93 16.52 -13.56
N GLY A 357 28.04 17.27 -13.44
CA GLY A 357 28.55 17.78 -12.17
C GLY A 357 27.59 18.76 -11.47
N LEU A 358 26.71 19.42 -12.23
CA LEU A 358 25.67 20.31 -11.69
C LEU A 358 24.43 19.56 -11.18
N LYS A 359 24.34 18.24 -11.41
CA LYS A 359 23.25 17.40 -10.93
C LYS A 359 23.63 16.73 -9.62
N VAL A 360 22.82 16.94 -8.59
CA VAL A 360 23.05 16.38 -7.26
C VAL A 360 22.21 15.13 -7.07
N LYS A 361 22.80 14.03 -6.60
CA LYS A 361 22.05 12.83 -6.19
C LYS A 361 21.51 13.04 -4.78
N PHE A 362 20.21 12.83 -4.59
CA PHE A 362 19.60 12.78 -3.27
C PHE A 362 19.85 11.40 -2.64
N GLY A 363 21.09 11.17 -2.24
CA GLY A 363 21.49 9.97 -1.50
C GLY A 363 21.28 10.17 0.00
N ALA A 364 20.43 9.34 0.60
CA ALA A 364 20.31 9.16 2.06
C ALA A 364 19.48 10.19 2.87
N LEU A 365 18.31 10.60 2.40
CA LEU A 365 17.24 11.17 3.27
C LEU A 365 16.57 10.14 4.21
N ALA A 366 17.10 8.91 4.27
CA ALA A 366 16.50 7.80 5.02
C ALA A 366 16.79 7.86 6.54
N GLY A 367 16.60 9.02 7.16
CA GLY A 367 16.69 9.19 8.61
C GLY A 367 15.37 8.96 9.37
N ILE A 368 14.22 8.87 8.69
CA ILE A 368 12.90 8.98 9.36
C ILE A 368 11.97 7.79 9.04
N LEU A 369 12.48 6.57 9.09
CA LEU A 369 11.63 5.36 9.05
C LEU A 369 11.81 4.42 10.25
N THR A 370 12.35 4.91 11.37
CA THR A 370 12.56 4.09 12.58
C THR A 370 12.03 4.68 13.90
N SER A 371 11.21 5.72 13.87
CA SER A 371 10.58 6.25 15.10
C SER A 371 9.11 6.56 14.88
N GLY A 372 8.27 5.64 15.35
CA GLY A 372 6.81 5.69 15.33
C GLY A 372 6.27 4.34 15.74
#